data_AF-A0A1Q7VSP6-F1
#
_entry.id   AF-A0A1Q7VSP6-F1
#
_cell.length_a   1.000
_cell.length_b   1.000
_cell.length_c   1.000
_cell.angle_alpha   90.00
_cell.angle_beta   90.00
_cell.angle_gamma   90.00
#
_symmetry.space_group_name_H-M   'P 1'
#
loop_
_entity.id
_entity.type
_entity.pdbx_description
1 polymer ?
#
loop_
_entity_poly.entity_id
_entity_poly.type
_entity_poly.pdbx_seq_one_letter_code
_entity_poly.pdbx_strand_id
1 'polypeptide(L)'
;MVVVWVLTVVLAVVFLASGGMKLLALPYSVRNRDRFGMSQSLWRTIGVLELAGVAGLLAGTAVPVLGAAAGVGLALLMVGATATRLRVHDPAVQVIGDLVVLALVVAYVVVRLGSHH
;
A
#
# COMPACT_ATOMS: atom_id res chain seq x y z
N MET A 1 8.46 17.19 10.62
CA MET A 1 9.52 16.46 9.87
C MET A 1 9.70 15.02 10.33
N VAL A 2 9.96 14.73 11.62
CA VAL A 2 10.17 13.35 12.12
C VAL A 2 9.00 12.40 11.81
N VAL A 3 7.75 12.83 12.01
CA VAL A 3 6.55 12.01 11.78
C VAL A 3 6.45 11.51 10.32
N VAL A 4 6.71 12.39 9.34
CA VAL A 4 6.66 12.02 7.91
C VAL A 4 7.70 10.95 7.60
N TRP A 5 8.92 11.09 8.13
CA TRP A 5 9.98 10.09 7.95
C TRP A 5 9.62 8.74 8.55
N VAL A 6 9.09 8.73 9.77
CA VAL A 6 8.64 7.48 10.42
C VAL A 6 7.57 6.79 9.58
N LEU A 7 6.55 7.54 9.16
CA LEU A 7 5.49 7.01 8.31
C LEU A 7 6.03 6.52 6.95
N THR A 8 6.93 7.27 6.31
CA THR A 8 7.57 6.85 5.06
C THR A 8 8.28 5.51 5.22
N VAL A 9 9.09 5.33 6.27
CA VAL A 9 9.83 4.08 6.49
C VAL A 9 8.88 2.92 6.77
N VAL A 10 7.89 3.11 7.66
CA VAL A 10 6.91 2.07 7.99
C VAL A 10 6.13 1.64 6.76
N LEU A 11 5.57 2.59 6.01
CA LEU A 11 4.81 2.30 4.79
C LEU A 11 5.70 1.68 3.71
N ALA A 12 6.92 2.17 3.54
CA ALA A 12 7.87 1.60 2.59
C ALA A 12 8.15 0.12 2.88
N VAL A 13 8.39 -0.25 4.14
CA VAL A 13 8.61 -1.65 4.54
C VAL A 13 7.38 -2.51 4.27
N VAL A 14 6.20 -2.04 4.67
CA VAL A 14 4.92 -2.76 4.47
C VAL A 14 4.66 -3.02 2.99
N PHE A 15 4.75 -1.99 2.15
CA PHE A 15 4.46 -2.11 0.72
C PHE A 15 5.59 -2.77 -0.07
N LEU A 16 6.84 -2.66 0.37
CA LEU A 16 7.95 -3.42 -0.22
C LEU A 16 7.77 -4.92 0.03
N ALA A 17 7.41 -5.31 1.25
CA ALA A 17 7.08 -6.69 1.57
C ALA A 17 5.85 -7.16 0.77
N SER A 18 4.74 -6.42 0.83
CA SER A 18 3.49 -6.76 0.11
C SER A 18 3.71 -6.90 -1.40
N GLY A 19 4.29 -5.88 -2.04
CA GLY A 19 4.54 -5.86 -3.48
C GLY A 19 5.59 -6.88 -3.89
N GLY A 20 6.67 -7.01 -3.13
CA GLY A 20 7.70 -8.03 -3.34
C GLY A 20 7.13 -9.44 -3.32
N MET A 21 6.28 -9.77 -2.33
CA MET A 21 5.63 -11.08 -2.27
C MET A 21 4.75 -11.37 -3.50
N LYS A 22 4.08 -10.35 -4.07
CA LYS A 22 3.27 -10.49 -5.30
C LYS A 22 4.15 -10.71 -6.53
N LEU A 23 5.24 -9.97 -6.67
CA LEU A 23 6.13 -10.07 -7.84
C LEU A 23 7.00 -11.32 -7.83
N LEU A 24 7.46 -11.74 -6.66
CA LEU A 24 8.21 -12.99 -6.47
C LEU A 24 7.32 -14.23 -6.46
N ALA A 25 6.00 -14.06 -6.60
CA ALA A 25 5.02 -15.14 -6.61
C ALA A 25 5.17 -16.11 -5.41
N LEU A 26 5.40 -15.56 -4.20
CA LEU A 26 5.55 -16.40 -3.01
C LEU A 26 4.27 -17.21 -2.75
N PRO A 27 4.36 -18.45 -2.24
CA PRO A 27 3.22 -19.36 -2.13
C PRO A 27 2.01 -18.77 -1.38
N TYR A 28 2.25 -18.02 -0.30
CA TYR A 28 1.21 -17.32 0.45
C TYR A 28 0.48 -16.27 -0.40
N SER A 29 1.22 -15.49 -1.18
CA SER A 29 0.68 -14.45 -2.06
C SER A 29 -0.15 -15.04 -3.20
N VAL A 30 0.35 -16.12 -3.82
CA VAL A 30 -0.36 -16.83 -4.89
C VAL A 30 -1.66 -17.44 -4.36
N ARG A 31 -1.65 -18.05 -3.17
CA ARG A 31 -2.87 -18.58 -2.54
C ARG A 31 -3.92 -17.49 -2.29
N ASN A 32 -3.51 -16.29 -1.85
CA ASN A 32 -4.42 -15.16 -1.69
C ASN A 32 -4.98 -14.69 -3.03
N ARG A 33 -4.14 -14.56 -4.07
CA ARG A 33 -4.59 -14.24 -5.43
C ARG A 33 -5.68 -15.19 -5.91
N ASP A 34 -5.42 -16.49 -5.77
CA ASP A 34 -6.32 -17.55 -6.25
C ASP A 34 -7.63 -17.54 -5.46
N ARG A 35 -7.58 -17.33 -4.14
CA ARG A 35 -8.79 -17.13 -3.30
C ARG A 35 -9.59 -15.91 -3.76
N PHE A 36 -8.91 -14.83 -4.14
CA PHE A 36 -9.56 -13.61 -4.63
C PHE A 36 -10.06 -13.73 -6.07
N GLY A 37 -9.79 -14.83 -6.78
CA GLY A 37 -10.19 -15.03 -8.16
C GLY A 37 -9.52 -14.04 -9.14
N MET A 38 -8.36 -13.49 -8.79
CA MET A 38 -7.67 -12.48 -9.60
C MET A 38 -6.76 -13.11 -10.65
N SER A 39 -6.68 -12.48 -11.83
CA SER A 39 -5.72 -12.89 -12.86
C SER A 39 -4.28 -12.63 -12.41
N GLN A 40 -3.32 -13.39 -12.96
CA GLN A 40 -1.90 -13.19 -12.67
C GLN A 40 -1.41 -11.79 -13.07
N SER A 41 -1.88 -11.27 -14.20
CA SER A 41 -1.49 -9.96 -14.69
C SER A 41 -1.94 -8.87 -13.72
N LEU A 42 -3.21 -8.88 -13.29
CA LEU A 42 -3.72 -7.91 -12.31
C LEU A 42 -2.94 -8.00 -11.00
N TRP A 43 -2.68 -9.20 -10.49
CA TRP A 43 -1.95 -9.39 -9.24
C TRP A 43 -0.52 -8.84 -9.30
N ARG A 44 0.18 -9.07 -10.41
CA ARG A 44 1.53 -8.51 -10.66
C ARG A 44 1.47 -6.99 -10.83
N THR A 45 0.47 -6.46 -11.53
CA THR A 45 0.28 -5.02 -11.68
C THR A 45 0.10 -4.34 -10.33
N ILE A 46 -0.71 -4.92 -9.42
CA ILE A 46 -0.83 -4.41 -8.04
C ILE A 46 0.54 -4.39 -7.35
N GLY A 47 1.32 -5.47 -7.46
CA GLY A 47 2.67 -5.52 -6.89
C GLY A 47 3.60 -4.45 -7.44
N VAL A 48 3.58 -4.21 -8.76
CA VAL A 48 4.37 -3.12 -9.38
C VAL A 48 3.93 -1.76 -8.87
N LEU A 49 2.62 -1.51 -8.76
CA LEU A 49 2.08 -0.25 -8.26
C LEU A 49 2.43 -0.02 -6.78
N GLU A 50 2.43 -1.06 -5.95
CA GLU A 50 2.89 -0.97 -4.56
C GLU A 50 4.37 -0.56 -4.51
N LEU A 51 5.24 -1.19 -5.32
CA LEU A 51 6.66 -0.83 -5.37
C LEU A 51 6.92 0.56 -5.95
N ALA A 52 6.13 0.98 -6.95
CA ALA A 52 6.16 2.35 -7.46
C ALA A 52 5.72 3.35 -6.38
N GLY A 53 4.73 3.00 -5.56
CA GLY A 53 4.33 3.75 -4.37
C GLY A 53 5.48 3.88 -3.38
N VAL A 54 6.20 2.79 -3.07
CA VAL A 54 7.41 2.84 -2.22
C VAL A 54 8.45 3.80 -2.78
N ALA A 55 8.76 3.69 -4.08
CA ALA A 55 9.70 4.59 -4.74
C ALA A 55 9.24 6.06 -4.66
N GLY A 56 7.95 6.32 -4.86
CA GLY A 56 7.38 7.67 -4.77
C GLY A 56 7.36 8.23 -3.34
N LEU A 57 7.12 7.39 -2.31
CA LEU A 57 7.23 7.80 -0.91
C LEU A 57 8.66 8.24 -0.55
N LEU A 58 9.67 7.50 -1.02
CA LEU A 58 11.08 7.81 -0.83
C LEU A 58 11.50 9.04 -1.62
N ALA A 59 11.17 9.13 -2.91
CA ALA A 59 11.41 10.32 -3.72
C ALA A 59 10.71 11.56 -3.15
N GLY A 60 9.57 11.35 -2.48
CA GLY A 60 8.80 12.36 -1.75
C GLY A 60 9.58 13.11 -0.68
N THR A 61 10.71 12.58 -0.19
CA THR A 61 11.56 13.28 0.78
C THR A 61 12.30 14.45 0.12
N ALA A 62 12.59 14.36 -1.17
CA ALA A 62 13.20 15.42 -1.96
C ALA A 62 12.16 16.23 -2.76
N VAL A 63 11.14 15.57 -3.31
CA VAL A 63 10.10 16.18 -4.14
C VAL A 63 8.72 15.89 -3.52
N PRO A 64 8.21 16.78 -2.65
CA PRO A 64 7.08 16.45 -1.80
C PRO A 64 5.77 16.09 -2.52
N VAL A 65 5.55 16.66 -3.72
CA VAL A 65 4.41 16.33 -4.60
C VAL A 65 4.42 14.85 -5.00
N LEU A 66 5.59 14.25 -5.26
CA LEU A 66 5.69 12.81 -5.55
C LEU A 66 5.29 11.98 -4.33
N GLY A 67 5.67 12.42 -3.15
CA GLY A 67 5.29 11.78 -1.89
C GLY A 67 3.78 11.77 -1.70
N ALA A 68 3.11 12.91 -1.92
CA ALA A 68 1.66 13.01 -1.82
C ALA A 68 0.95 12.13 -2.86
N ALA A 69 1.38 12.19 -4.13
CA ALA A 69 0.81 11.35 -5.20
C ALA A 69 0.97 9.84 -4.92
N ALA A 70 2.13 9.42 -4.42
CA ALA A 70 2.37 8.04 -4.02
C ALA A 70 1.46 7.60 -2.86
N GLY A 71 1.31 8.45 -1.84
CA GLY A 71 0.40 8.17 -0.73
C GLY A 71 -1.06 8.00 -1.19
N VAL A 72 -1.53 8.88 -2.09
CA VAL A 72 -2.89 8.76 -2.66
C VAL A 72 -3.04 7.45 -3.45
N GLY A 73 -2.07 7.10 -4.29
CA GLY A 73 -2.10 5.84 -5.04
C GLY A 73 -2.15 4.60 -4.14
N LEU A 74 -1.32 4.57 -3.09
CA LEU A 74 -1.31 3.49 -2.10
C LEU A 74 -2.62 3.42 -1.32
N ALA A 75 -3.25 4.55 -1.00
CA ALA A 75 -4.57 4.57 -0.35
C ALA A 75 -5.64 3.93 -1.24
N LEU A 76 -5.65 4.26 -2.53
CA LEU A 76 -6.58 3.65 -3.50
C LEU A 76 -6.37 2.13 -3.61
N LEU A 77 -5.11 1.66 -3.60
CA LEU A 77 -4.82 0.23 -3.58
C LEU A 77 -5.33 -0.45 -2.30
N MET A 78 -5.19 0.19 -1.13
CA MET A 78 -5.70 -0.36 0.14
C MET A 78 -7.22 -0.37 0.20
N VAL A 79 -7.90 0.62 -0.38
CA VAL A 79 -9.37 0.58 -0.54
C VAL A 79 -9.78 -0.62 -1.42
N GLY A 80 -9.08 -0.84 -2.54
CA GLY A 80 -9.30 -2.00 -3.42
C GLY A 80 -9.03 -3.34 -2.73
N ALA A 81 -7.96 -3.42 -1.91
CA ALA A 81 -7.63 -4.60 -1.12
C ALA A 81 -8.72 -4.90 -0.09
N THR A 82 -9.12 -3.89 0.69
CA THR A 82 -10.18 -4.00 1.71
C THR A 82 -11.50 -4.46 1.07
N ALA A 83 -11.89 -3.83 -0.04
CA ALA A 83 -13.11 -4.20 -0.75
C ALA A 83 -13.06 -5.64 -1.27
N THR A 84 -11.89 -6.09 -1.75
CA THR A 84 -11.68 -7.48 -2.20
C THR A 84 -11.85 -8.46 -1.05
N ARG A 85 -11.22 -8.20 0.10
CA ARG A 85 -11.33 -9.05 1.30
C ARG A 85 -12.76 -9.15 1.82
N LEU A 86 -13.48 -8.04 1.82
CA LEU A 86 -14.90 -8.01 2.20
C LEU A 86 -15.75 -8.87 1.25
N ARG A 87 -15.51 -8.83 -0.07
CA ARG A 87 -16.24 -9.64 -1.05
C ARG A 87 -16.06 -11.14 -0.84
N VAL A 88 -14.86 -11.57 -0.45
CA VAL A 88 -14.58 -12.99 -0.18
C VAL A 88 -14.84 -13.41 1.26
N HIS A 89 -15.44 -12.53 2.07
CA HIS A 89 -15.78 -12.79 3.47
C HIS A 89 -14.58 -13.22 4.31
N ASP A 90 -13.45 -12.53 4.13
CA ASP A 90 -12.26 -12.79 4.93
C ASP A 90 -12.50 -12.59 6.42
N PRO A 91 -11.73 -13.28 7.29
CA PRO A 91 -11.72 -13.01 8.72
C PRO A 91 -11.54 -11.53 9.02
N ALA A 92 -12.30 -11.01 9.98
CA ALA A 92 -12.31 -9.60 10.35
C ALA A 92 -10.90 -9.06 10.65
N VAL A 93 -10.00 -9.88 11.21
CA VAL A 93 -8.60 -9.51 11.48
C VAL A 93 -7.84 -9.09 10.22
N GLN A 94 -8.10 -9.71 9.06
CA GLN A 94 -7.44 -9.34 7.80
C GLN A 94 -7.97 -8.00 7.29
N VAL A 95 -9.28 -7.77 7.40
CA VAL A 95 -9.92 -6.49 7.04
C VAL A 95 -9.41 -5.37 7.94
N ILE A 96 -9.33 -5.61 9.27
CA ILE A 96 -8.78 -4.65 10.23
C ILE A 96 -7.33 -4.32 9.88
N GLY A 97 -6.53 -5.32 9.50
CA GLY A 97 -5.15 -5.11 9.05
C GLY A 97 -5.07 -4.14 7.86
N ASP A 98 -5.88 -4.37 6.82
CA ASP A 98 -5.93 -3.46 5.67
C ASP A 98 -6.38 -2.04 6.07
N LEU A 99 -7.37 -1.91 6.96
CA LEU A 99 -7.86 -0.62 7.47
C LEU A 99 -6.80 0.13 8.29
N VAL A 100 -6.00 -0.57 9.09
CA VAL A 100 -4.88 0.02 9.83
C VAL A 100 -3.83 0.57 8.86
N VAL A 101 -3.46 -0.21 7.83
CA VAL A 101 -2.51 0.26 6.81
C VAL A 101 -3.09 1.45 6.04
N LEU A 102 -4.37 1.41 5.66
CA LEU A 102 -5.06 2.53 5.02
C LEU A 102 -5.01 3.79 5.90
N ALA A 103 -5.31 3.66 7.20
CA ALA A 103 -5.25 4.79 8.14
C ALA A 103 -3.85 5.39 8.22
N LEU A 104 -2.79 4.58 8.24
CA LEU A 104 -1.41 5.05 8.22
C LEU A 104 -1.06 5.79 6.92
N VAL A 105 -1.53 5.30 5.77
CA VAL A 105 -1.34 5.98 4.47
C VAL A 105 -2.08 7.32 4.45
N VAL A 106 -3.32 7.38 4.93
CA VAL A 106 -4.09 8.63 5.02
C VAL A 106 -3.40 9.61 5.97
N ALA A 107 -2.95 9.16 7.13
CA ALA A 107 -2.20 9.99 8.07
C ALA A 107 -0.93 10.56 7.41
N TYR A 108 -0.20 9.74 6.65
CA TYR A 108 0.97 10.20 5.90
C TYR A 108 0.60 11.32 4.90
N VAL A 109 -0.46 11.14 4.11
CA VAL A 109 -0.90 12.15 3.12
C VAL A 109 -1.30 13.45 3.83
N VAL A 110 -2.09 13.37 4.90
CA VAL A 110 -2.55 14.55 5.66
C VAL A 110 -1.36 15.32 6.24
N VAL A 111 -0.44 14.63 6.91
CA VAL A 111 0.75 15.28 7.52
C VAL A 111 1.66 15.86 6.43
N ARG A 112 1.83 15.14 5.31
CA ARG A 112 2.65 15.61 4.18
C ARG A 112 2.08 16.91 3.62
N LEU A 113 0.78 16.97 3.35
CA LEU A 113 0.14 18.17 2.80
C LEU A 113 0.12 19.33 3.81
N GLY A 114 -0.11 19.04 5.09
CA GLY A 114 -0.07 20.05 6.16
C GLY A 114 1.32 20.64 6.43
N SER A 115 2.39 19.93 6.08
CA SER A 115 3.78 20.40 6.25
C SER A 115 4.29 21.36 5.16
N HIS A 116 3.43 21.73 4.21
CA HIS A 116 3.73 22.69 3.13
C HIS A 116 3.26 24.13 3.40
N HIS A 117 2.74 24.41 4.59
CA HIS A 117 2.41 25.75 5.09
C HIS A 117 3.36 26.13 6.23
#